data_AF-A0A1F9KL45-F1
#
_entry.id   AF-A0A1F9KL45-F1
#
_cell.length_a   1.000
_cell.length_b   1.000
_cell.length_c   1.000
_cell.angle_alpha   90.00
_cell.angle_beta   90.00
_cell.angle_gamma   90.00
#
_symmetry.space_group_name_H-M   'P 1'
#
loop_
_entity.id
_entity.type
_entity.pdbx_description
1 polymer ?
#
loop_
_entity_poly.entity_id
_entity_poly.type
_entity_poly.pdbx_seq_one_letter_code
_entity_poly.pdbx_strand_id
1 'polypeptide(L)'
;MRFLQSHNQWMRVTRENSEGEFPVELPDRYLIRRRGEVQELICSESPTITVRIERGTTVPAGAVRKASPGSIYLDGAAEGGPFLDVEKAVFNLDHHEGCVRSFTLATCEQAMVVVRKGLDLQKRDWTIYANDPDLDTVLAVWVLLNHVRLNEVDPEIRSRVMPLVRLQGVIDAHGLEMQELCGLPPELQEALFAALERLRSKEVALKKGGKWQEIDFLQYTADLLRTIDAIVYSSRHFEGVVDIEELSRADLGEDRLAIVCRGEGGIYEVEAYLRRLHGKRLAAIILQQDPGTYTVRQVDAFLPATLDSAYEWLNLIDPAAGSRHSGNRWGGSGEIGGSPRATGTALTPQQIADTLARAYRRPTALQRLAAVGLGLLGSCGVIIVAMVLTYFVGWHRDPLGSIESYFKNHAGSYASALILFTAVLGLAVLRRRPKLFGLCVPAGFDWLFLFPGAVLGGLGGGAWIFAAPIISSQVSLKHRWSELAIAIGFPIAAEVLFRGLVHGTLAQRFPIQHPEGRWFLSWPVIISSLLYASWSLVPFLPFSSPVVSLTFAAALLFGISSGMARERSESLLPCLILHWSCLAIVAIASS
;
A
#
# COMPACT_ATOMS: atom_id res chain seq x y z
N MET A 1 -0.71 -44.50 -27.23
CA MET A 1 -0.10 -44.86 -25.93
C MET A 1 -0.53 -43.97 -24.77
N ARG A 2 -0.51 -42.62 -24.85
CA ARG A 2 -0.95 -41.74 -23.74
C ARG A 2 -2.45 -41.80 -23.39
N PHE A 3 -3.34 -42.05 -24.36
CA PHE A 3 -4.78 -42.29 -24.11
C PHE A 3 -5.07 -43.59 -23.33
N LEU A 4 -4.25 -44.63 -23.50
CA LEU A 4 -4.36 -45.87 -22.74
C LEU A 4 -3.89 -45.68 -21.29
N GLN A 5 -2.94 -44.77 -21.06
CA GLN A 5 -2.51 -44.39 -19.71
C GLN A 5 -3.61 -43.61 -18.95
N SER A 6 -4.32 -42.68 -19.59
CA SER A 6 -5.45 -41.99 -18.94
C SER A 6 -6.61 -42.93 -18.64
N HIS A 7 -6.91 -43.89 -19.53
CA HIS A 7 -7.90 -44.94 -19.29
C HIS A 7 -7.53 -45.81 -18.08
N ASN A 8 -6.29 -46.32 -18.02
CA ASN A 8 -5.81 -47.13 -16.90
C ASN A 8 -5.79 -46.36 -15.58
N GLN A 9 -5.54 -45.04 -15.61
CA GLN A 9 -5.51 -44.19 -14.42
C GLN A 9 -6.92 -43.88 -13.89
N TRP A 10 -7.89 -43.60 -14.77
CA TRP A 10 -9.30 -43.45 -14.39
C TRP A 10 -9.88 -44.74 -13.81
N MET A 11 -9.60 -45.89 -14.43
CA MET A 11 -10.02 -47.21 -13.93
C MET A 11 -9.40 -47.58 -12.58
N ARG A 12 -8.23 -47.01 -12.26
CA ARG A 12 -7.58 -47.17 -10.95
C ARG A 12 -8.26 -46.33 -9.88
N VAL A 13 -8.57 -45.07 -10.20
CA VAL A 13 -9.27 -44.13 -9.29
C VAL A 13 -10.70 -44.58 -9.00
N THR A 14 -11.42 -45.16 -9.97
CA THR A 14 -12.75 -45.74 -9.73
C THR A 14 -12.70 -47.00 -8.88
N ARG A 15 -11.63 -47.82 -8.98
CA ARG A 15 -11.42 -48.98 -8.11
C ARG A 15 -11.00 -48.58 -6.68
N GLU A 16 -10.03 -47.68 -6.54
CA GLU A 16 -9.57 -47.19 -5.23
C GLU A 16 -10.70 -46.47 -4.46
N ASN A 17 -11.59 -45.73 -5.14
CA ASN A 17 -12.77 -45.13 -4.50
C ASN A 17 -13.91 -46.13 -4.19
N SER A 18 -13.86 -47.37 -4.70
CA SER A 18 -14.86 -48.41 -4.43
C SER A 18 -14.51 -49.30 -3.23
N GLU A 19 -13.26 -49.29 -2.79
CA GLU A 19 -12.76 -50.07 -1.66
C GLU A 19 -12.41 -49.14 -0.49
N GLY A 20 -13.42 -48.68 0.27
CA GLY A 20 -13.37 -48.40 1.72
C GLY A 20 -12.19 -47.64 2.36
N GLU A 21 -11.27 -47.02 1.64
CA GLU A 21 -10.17 -46.23 2.20
C GLU A 21 -10.67 -44.81 2.52
N PHE A 22 -10.34 -44.37 3.73
CA PHE A 22 -10.71 -43.07 4.31
C PHE A 22 -10.59 -41.92 3.29
N PRO A 23 -11.54 -40.96 3.26
CA PRO A 23 -11.43 -39.84 2.34
C PRO A 23 -10.13 -39.09 2.64
N VAL A 24 -9.20 -39.13 1.70
CA VAL A 24 -7.98 -38.35 1.76
C VAL A 24 -8.40 -36.89 1.82
N GLU A 25 -8.23 -36.27 2.99
CA GLU A 25 -8.66 -34.90 3.24
C GLU A 25 -7.75 -33.95 2.44
N LEU A 26 -8.23 -33.52 1.27
CA LEU A 26 -7.55 -32.52 0.46
C LEU A 26 -7.61 -31.16 1.16
N PRO A 27 -6.59 -30.30 1.01
CA PRO A 27 -6.60 -28.98 1.63
C PRO A 27 -7.77 -28.14 1.12
N ASP A 28 -8.49 -27.48 2.03
CA ASP A 28 -9.52 -26.53 1.63
C ASP A 28 -8.88 -25.24 1.11
N ARG A 29 -8.94 -25.07 -0.20
CA ARG A 29 -8.34 -23.95 -0.92
C ARG A 29 -9.35 -22.92 -1.42
N TYR A 30 -10.65 -23.15 -1.21
CA TYR A 30 -11.72 -22.26 -1.67
C TYR A 30 -12.33 -21.51 -0.48
N LEU A 31 -12.13 -20.21 -0.45
CA LEU A 31 -12.59 -19.36 0.65
C LEU A 31 -13.59 -18.33 0.13
N ILE A 32 -14.66 -18.13 0.89
CA ILE A 32 -15.62 -17.04 0.66
C ILE A 32 -15.28 -15.91 1.61
N ARG A 33 -14.94 -14.75 1.05
CA ARG A 33 -14.67 -13.54 1.83
C ARG A 33 -15.73 -12.49 1.54
N ARG A 34 -16.04 -11.66 2.55
CA ARG A 34 -16.91 -10.49 2.39
C ARG A 34 -16.05 -9.24 2.28
N ARG A 35 -16.24 -8.46 1.22
CA ARG A 35 -15.60 -7.17 0.98
C ARG A 35 -16.67 -6.09 0.83
N GLY A 36 -16.95 -5.39 1.93
CA GLY A 36 -18.11 -4.48 2.00
C GLY A 36 -19.41 -5.30 1.98
N GLU A 37 -20.31 -4.98 1.06
CA GLU A 37 -21.57 -5.72 0.88
C GLU A 37 -21.43 -6.93 -0.06
N VAL A 38 -20.32 -7.04 -0.79
CA VAL A 38 -20.12 -8.07 -1.82
C VAL A 38 -19.39 -9.28 -1.23
N GLN A 39 -19.89 -10.48 -1.51
CA GLN A 39 -19.20 -11.74 -1.25
C GLN A 39 -18.44 -12.19 -2.50
N GLU A 40 -17.24 -12.70 -2.30
CA GLU A 40 -16.36 -13.18 -3.38
C GLU A 40 -15.77 -14.54 -2.98
N LEU A 41 -15.71 -15.46 -3.95
CA LEU A 41 -14.96 -16.71 -3.81
C LEU A 41 -13.54 -16.51 -4.34
N ILE A 42 -12.57 -17.02 -3.59
CA ILE A 42 -11.14 -16.97 -3.95
C ILE A 42 -10.52 -18.36 -3.82
N CYS A 43 -9.44 -18.59 -4.56
CA CYS A 43 -8.61 -19.79 -4.43
C CYS A 43 -7.21 -19.40 -3.93
N SER A 44 -6.70 -20.10 -2.91
CA SER A 44 -5.35 -19.84 -2.37
C SER A 44 -4.24 -20.07 -3.41
N GLU A 45 -4.45 -20.95 -4.39
CA GLU A 45 -3.52 -21.21 -5.50
C GLU A 45 -3.77 -20.33 -6.74
N SER A 46 -4.74 -19.41 -6.69
CA SER A 46 -4.95 -18.38 -7.72
C SER A 46 -5.37 -17.05 -7.07
N PRO A 47 -4.47 -16.43 -6.27
CA PRO A 47 -4.79 -15.25 -5.47
C PRO A 47 -5.04 -13.97 -6.29
N THR A 48 -4.82 -14.02 -7.61
CA THR A 48 -5.13 -12.96 -8.57
C THR A 48 -6.56 -13.02 -9.09
N ILE A 49 -7.30 -14.11 -8.84
CA ILE A 49 -8.64 -14.33 -9.39
C ILE A 49 -9.68 -14.27 -8.27
N THR A 50 -10.71 -13.45 -8.47
CA THR A 50 -11.93 -13.46 -7.66
C THR A 50 -13.10 -13.95 -8.49
N VAL A 51 -14.01 -14.68 -7.87
CA VAL A 51 -15.23 -15.19 -8.50
C VAL A 51 -16.44 -14.55 -7.84
N ARG A 52 -17.34 -14.03 -8.67
CA ARG A 52 -18.62 -13.46 -8.30
C ARG A 52 -19.73 -14.17 -9.05
N ILE A 53 -20.73 -14.62 -8.32
CA ILE A 53 -21.88 -15.32 -8.87
C ILE A 53 -23.12 -14.61 -8.36
N GLU A 54 -23.75 -13.86 -9.26
CA GLU A 54 -24.88 -12.99 -8.93
C GLU A 54 -26.11 -13.46 -9.70
N ARG A 55 -27.08 -13.98 -8.95
CA ARG A 55 -28.28 -14.60 -9.49
C ARG A 55 -28.99 -13.70 -10.50
N GLY A 56 -29.14 -14.19 -11.74
CA GLY A 56 -29.91 -13.52 -12.78
C GLY A 56 -29.32 -12.19 -13.26
N THR A 57 -28.09 -11.86 -12.85
CA THR A 57 -27.39 -10.67 -13.34
C THR A 57 -26.87 -10.94 -14.75
N THR A 58 -27.33 -10.15 -15.72
CA THR A 58 -26.78 -10.14 -17.07
C THR A 58 -26.38 -8.72 -17.44
N VAL A 59 -25.10 -8.53 -17.77
CA VAL A 59 -24.54 -7.21 -18.10
C VAL A 59 -24.78 -6.89 -19.58
N PRO A 60 -25.36 -5.71 -19.92
CA PRO A 60 -25.63 -5.37 -21.31
C PRO A 60 -24.38 -5.27 -22.18
N ALA A 61 -24.45 -5.67 -23.45
CA ALA A 61 -23.28 -5.83 -24.33
C ALA A 61 -22.43 -4.54 -24.47
N GLY A 62 -23.09 -3.38 -24.51
CA GLY A 62 -22.42 -2.08 -24.56
C GLY A 62 -21.68 -1.70 -23.27
N ALA A 63 -22.11 -2.25 -22.12
CA ALA A 63 -21.47 -2.06 -20.82
C ALA A 63 -20.28 -3.03 -20.64
N VAL A 64 -20.41 -4.28 -21.11
CA VAL A 64 -19.31 -5.28 -21.08
C VAL A 64 -18.06 -4.73 -21.75
N ARG A 65 -18.17 -4.11 -22.93
CA ARG A 65 -17.02 -3.53 -23.67
C ARG A 65 -16.37 -2.31 -22.99
N LYS A 66 -17.01 -1.77 -21.95
CA LYS A 66 -16.55 -0.66 -21.12
C LYS A 66 -16.17 -1.12 -19.70
N ALA A 67 -16.24 -2.43 -19.43
CA ALA A 67 -15.86 -3.00 -18.15
C ALA A 67 -14.39 -2.70 -17.83
N SER A 68 -14.07 -2.72 -16.54
CA SER A 68 -12.69 -2.60 -16.09
C SER A 68 -11.82 -3.72 -16.65
N PRO A 69 -10.56 -3.45 -16.98
CA PRO A 69 -9.60 -4.50 -17.34
C PRO A 69 -9.54 -5.61 -16.30
N GLY A 70 -9.41 -6.86 -16.75
CA GLY A 70 -9.42 -8.03 -15.88
C GLY A 70 -10.80 -8.63 -15.65
N SER A 71 -11.78 -8.39 -16.54
CA SER A 71 -13.14 -8.93 -16.37
C SER A 71 -13.37 -10.14 -17.29
N ILE A 72 -13.86 -11.24 -16.74
CA ILE A 72 -14.26 -12.44 -17.49
C ILE A 72 -15.71 -12.74 -17.18
N TYR A 73 -16.56 -12.76 -18.19
CA TYR A 73 -17.97 -13.13 -18.07
C TYR A 73 -18.16 -14.56 -18.57
N LEU A 74 -18.88 -15.35 -17.78
CA LEU A 74 -19.19 -16.74 -18.06
C LEU A 74 -20.68 -16.88 -18.30
N ASP A 75 -21.02 -17.70 -19.30
CA ASP A 75 -22.34 -18.30 -19.52
C ASP A 75 -23.55 -17.42 -19.16
N GLY A 76 -23.99 -16.57 -20.09
CA GLY A 76 -25.15 -15.70 -19.89
C GLY A 76 -24.98 -14.55 -18.88
N ALA A 77 -23.84 -14.40 -18.19
CA ALA A 77 -23.58 -13.25 -17.31
C ALA A 77 -23.40 -11.92 -18.06
N ALA A 78 -23.24 -11.97 -19.37
CA ALA A 78 -23.10 -10.82 -20.26
C ALA A 78 -23.86 -11.05 -21.56
N GLU A 79 -24.56 -10.02 -22.03
CA GLU A 79 -25.18 -10.01 -23.36
C GLU A 79 -24.11 -9.92 -24.46
N GLY A 80 -24.50 -10.37 -25.66
CA GLY A 80 -23.63 -10.44 -26.83
C GLY A 80 -22.77 -11.69 -26.84
N GLY A 81 -22.51 -12.24 -28.03
CA GLY A 81 -21.79 -13.51 -28.17
C GLY A 81 -20.34 -13.49 -27.66
N PRO A 82 -19.67 -14.66 -27.66
CA PRO A 82 -18.33 -14.81 -27.12
C PRO A 82 -17.31 -13.92 -27.82
N PHE A 83 -16.41 -13.31 -27.05
CA PHE A 83 -15.32 -12.51 -27.60
C PHE A 83 -14.13 -12.42 -26.63
N LEU A 84 -12.96 -12.12 -27.21
CA LEU A 84 -11.73 -11.86 -26.47
C LEU A 84 -11.19 -10.46 -26.81
N ASP A 85 -11.37 -9.47 -25.94
CA ASP A 85 -10.72 -8.16 -26.06
C ASP A 85 -9.39 -8.19 -25.28
N VAL A 86 -8.32 -8.62 -25.96
CA VAL A 86 -6.99 -8.81 -25.35
C VAL A 86 -6.35 -7.49 -24.93
N GLU A 87 -6.61 -6.41 -25.66
CA GLU A 87 -6.05 -5.09 -25.37
C GLU A 87 -6.62 -4.53 -24.06
N LYS A 88 -7.95 -4.61 -23.89
CA LYS A 88 -8.60 -4.22 -22.63
C LYS A 88 -8.54 -5.29 -21.56
N ALA A 89 -8.25 -6.54 -21.93
CA ALA A 89 -8.40 -7.73 -21.10
C ALA A 89 -9.82 -7.88 -20.53
N VAL A 90 -10.79 -7.89 -21.44
CA VAL A 90 -12.20 -8.15 -21.12
C VAL A 90 -12.68 -9.27 -22.02
N PHE A 91 -13.18 -10.36 -21.41
CA PHE A 91 -13.56 -11.57 -22.13
C PHE A 91 -15.00 -11.95 -21.81
N ASN A 92 -15.73 -12.38 -22.84
CA ASN A 92 -17.01 -13.06 -22.68
C ASN A 92 -16.87 -14.48 -23.23
N LEU A 93 -17.07 -15.47 -22.36
CA LEU A 93 -17.01 -16.90 -22.69
C LEU A 93 -18.42 -17.49 -22.76
N ASP A 94 -19.37 -16.75 -23.31
CA ASP A 94 -20.75 -17.20 -23.47
C ASP A 94 -20.91 -18.17 -24.65
N HIS A 95 -21.95 -19.01 -24.61
CA HIS A 95 -22.33 -19.88 -25.71
C HIS A 95 -23.86 -19.95 -25.94
N HIS A 96 -24.62 -19.11 -25.24
CA HIS A 96 -26.09 -19.04 -25.35
C HIS A 96 -26.56 -17.91 -26.26
N GLU A 97 -25.97 -16.73 -26.18
CA GLU A 97 -26.37 -15.55 -26.94
C GLU A 97 -25.36 -15.23 -28.05
N GLY A 98 -25.83 -14.59 -29.13
CA GLY A 98 -24.96 -14.01 -30.17
C GLY A 98 -24.02 -14.99 -30.88
N CYS A 99 -24.26 -16.30 -30.78
CA CYS A 99 -23.49 -17.35 -31.41
C CYS A 99 -24.39 -18.46 -31.96
N VAL A 100 -23.80 -19.38 -32.73
CA VAL A 100 -24.50 -20.59 -33.19
C VAL A 100 -24.08 -21.73 -32.29
N ARG A 101 -24.96 -22.09 -31.36
CA ARG A 101 -24.71 -23.09 -30.31
C ARG A 101 -24.25 -24.45 -30.86
N SER A 102 -24.73 -24.85 -32.04
CA SER A 102 -24.40 -26.14 -32.67
C SER A 102 -22.92 -26.34 -33.03
N PHE A 103 -22.09 -25.30 -33.03
CA PHE A 103 -20.63 -25.44 -33.24
C PHE A 103 -19.80 -24.51 -32.35
N THR A 104 -20.45 -23.75 -31.48
CA THR A 104 -19.76 -22.96 -30.46
C THR A 104 -19.49 -23.86 -29.26
N LEU A 105 -18.24 -23.90 -28.79
CA LEU A 105 -17.88 -24.68 -27.61
C LEU A 105 -18.63 -24.16 -26.38
N ALA A 106 -18.97 -25.05 -25.44
CA ALA A 106 -19.52 -24.64 -24.15
C ALA A 106 -18.51 -23.83 -23.33
N THR A 107 -18.97 -23.15 -22.27
CA THR A 107 -18.17 -22.22 -21.48
C THR A 107 -16.95 -22.88 -20.85
N CYS A 108 -17.07 -24.11 -20.33
CA CYS A 108 -15.94 -24.84 -19.74
C CYS A 108 -14.86 -25.20 -20.77
N GLU A 109 -15.26 -25.53 -22.00
CA GLU A 109 -14.34 -25.81 -23.11
C GLU A 109 -13.67 -24.54 -23.61
N GLN A 110 -14.42 -23.44 -23.73
CA GLN A 110 -13.85 -22.13 -24.06
C GLN A 110 -12.79 -21.70 -23.04
N ALA A 111 -13.08 -21.84 -21.73
CA ALA A 111 -12.14 -21.56 -20.65
C ALA A 111 -10.85 -22.41 -20.77
N MET A 112 -11.00 -23.70 -21.04
CA MET A 112 -9.85 -24.60 -21.24
C MET A 112 -9.00 -24.18 -22.45
N VAL A 113 -9.64 -23.83 -23.57
CA VAL A 113 -8.96 -23.38 -24.78
C VAL A 113 -8.16 -22.12 -24.50
N VAL A 114 -8.74 -21.09 -23.85
CA VAL A 114 -8.03 -19.83 -23.63
C VAL A 114 -6.87 -19.98 -22.64
N VAL A 115 -7.05 -20.75 -21.55
CA VAL A 115 -5.97 -21.07 -20.62
C VAL A 115 -4.82 -21.78 -21.33
N ARG A 116 -5.13 -22.78 -22.16
CA ARG A 116 -4.13 -23.58 -22.88
C ARG A 116 -3.49 -22.86 -24.06
N LYS A 117 -4.15 -21.84 -24.63
CA LYS A 117 -3.57 -20.96 -25.65
C LYS A 117 -2.70 -19.84 -25.08
N GLY A 118 -2.55 -19.76 -23.75
CA GLY A 118 -1.60 -18.87 -23.09
C GLY A 118 -2.23 -17.62 -22.50
N LEU A 119 -3.51 -17.65 -22.12
CA LEU A 119 -4.08 -16.60 -21.28
C LEU A 119 -3.32 -16.53 -19.94
N ASP A 120 -2.58 -15.44 -19.73
CA ASP A 120 -1.82 -15.19 -18.51
C ASP A 120 -2.71 -14.52 -17.45
N LEU A 121 -3.32 -15.36 -16.60
CA LEU A 121 -4.13 -14.92 -15.46
C LEU A 121 -3.28 -14.44 -14.26
N GLN A 122 -1.95 -14.55 -14.34
CA GLN A 122 -1.05 -14.04 -13.31
C GLN A 122 -0.68 -12.57 -13.56
N LYS A 123 -0.80 -12.09 -14.80
CA LYS A 123 -0.39 -10.73 -15.23
C LYS A 123 -1.13 -9.57 -14.53
N ARG A 124 -2.34 -9.79 -14.03
CA ARG A 124 -3.15 -8.79 -13.32
C ARG A 124 -4.16 -9.45 -12.39
N ASP A 125 -4.92 -8.64 -11.68
CA ASP A 125 -6.07 -9.14 -10.93
C ASP A 125 -7.26 -9.32 -11.90
N TRP A 126 -7.99 -10.43 -11.73
CA TRP A 126 -9.12 -10.82 -12.57
C TRP A 126 -10.36 -11.02 -11.72
N THR A 127 -11.52 -10.64 -12.26
CA THR A 127 -12.83 -10.97 -11.70
C THR A 127 -13.63 -11.77 -12.70
N ILE A 128 -14.04 -12.95 -12.27
CA ILE A 128 -14.95 -13.84 -12.99
C ILE A 128 -16.37 -13.53 -12.56
N TYR A 129 -17.26 -13.30 -13.52
CA TYR A 129 -18.68 -13.03 -13.33
C TYR A 129 -19.49 -14.17 -13.94
N ALA A 130 -20.38 -14.76 -13.15
CA ALA A 130 -21.37 -15.73 -13.57
C ALA A 130 -22.75 -15.39 -12.98
N ASN A 131 -23.82 -15.90 -13.59
CA ASN A 131 -25.19 -15.62 -13.15
C ASN A 131 -25.96 -16.85 -12.63
N ASP A 132 -25.55 -18.06 -13.01
CA ASP A 132 -26.05 -19.35 -12.50
C ASP A 132 -24.85 -20.32 -12.36
N PRO A 133 -24.71 -21.04 -11.25
CA PRO A 133 -23.60 -21.95 -11.03
C PRO A 133 -23.94 -23.37 -11.52
N ASP A 134 -24.35 -23.53 -12.77
CA ASP A 134 -24.49 -24.86 -13.37
C ASP A 134 -23.13 -25.53 -13.58
N LEU A 135 -23.15 -26.81 -13.97
CA LEU A 135 -21.91 -27.57 -14.06
C LEU A 135 -20.95 -27.06 -15.14
N ASP A 136 -21.45 -26.52 -16.27
CA ASP A 136 -20.59 -25.93 -17.31
C ASP A 136 -19.86 -24.70 -16.75
N THR A 137 -20.60 -23.81 -16.11
CA THR A 137 -20.06 -22.61 -15.47
C THR A 137 -19.06 -22.96 -14.36
N VAL A 138 -19.39 -23.90 -13.47
CA VAL A 138 -18.49 -24.26 -12.35
C VAL A 138 -17.22 -24.96 -12.85
N LEU A 139 -17.29 -25.79 -13.91
CA LEU A 139 -16.10 -26.34 -14.54
C LEU A 139 -15.25 -25.25 -15.21
N ALA A 140 -15.87 -24.25 -15.84
CA ALA A 140 -15.14 -23.09 -16.38
C ALA A 140 -14.41 -22.32 -15.26
N VAL A 141 -15.09 -22.06 -14.14
CA VAL A 141 -14.49 -21.46 -12.94
C VAL A 141 -13.32 -22.30 -12.43
N TRP A 142 -13.50 -23.63 -12.32
CA TRP A 142 -12.44 -24.54 -11.90
C TRP A 142 -11.22 -24.43 -12.83
N VAL A 143 -11.43 -24.43 -14.15
CA VAL A 143 -10.35 -24.32 -15.13
C VAL A 143 -9.56 -23.01 -14.97
N LEU A 144 -10.25 -21.89 -14.80
CA LEU A 144 -9.61 -20.58 -14.63
C LEU A 144 -8.82 -20.50 -13.31
N LEU A 145 -9.39 -20.99 -12.20
CA LEU A 145 -8.72 -21.06 -10.89
C LEU A 145 -7.56 -22.07 -10.85
N ASN A 146 -7.47 -22.99 -11.81
CA ASN A 146 -6.40 -23.99 -11.91
C ASN A 146 -5.43 -23.73 -13.05
N HIS A 147 -5.44 -22.53 -13.64
CA HIS A 147 -4.64 -22.20 -14.82
C HIS A 147 -3.13 -22.49 -14.65
N VAL A 148 -2.57 -22.30 -13.45
CA VAL A 148 -1.16 -22.61 -13.16
C VAL A 148 -0.90 -24.12 -13.32
N ARG A 149 -1.67 -24.96 -12.62
CA ARG A 149 -1.56 -26.43 -12.67
C ARG A 149 -1.84 -26.99 -14.06
N LEU A 150 -2.82 -26.43 -14.77
CA LEU A 150 -3.14 -26.85 -16.13
C LEU A 150 -2.03 -26.53 -17.14
N ASN A 151 -1.20 -25.53 -16.84
CA ASN A 151 -0.06 -25.09 -17.64
C ASN A 151 1.29 -25.68 -17.23
N GLU A 152 1.31 -26.56 -16.22
CA GLU A 152 2.51 -27.32 -15.88
C GLU A 152 2.96 -28.25 -17.01
N VAL A 153 4.26 -28.54 -16.99
CA VAL A 153 4.91 -29.41 -17.97
C VAL A 153 4.35 -30.83 -17.87
N ASP A 154 4.10 -31.29 -16.64
CA ASP A 154 3.43 -32.57 -16.38
C ASP A 154 1.98 -32.53 -16.88
N PRO A 155 1.59 -33.38 -17.85
CA PRO A 155 0.22 -33.43 -18.33
C PRO A 155 -0.77 -34.05 -17.35
N GLU A 156 -0.36 -34.65 -16.23
CA GLU A 156 -1.22 -35.49 -15.39
C GLU A 156 -2.59 -34.85 -15.09
N ILE A 157 -2.61 -33.66 -14.48
CA ILE A 157 -3.85 -32.98 -14.09
C ILE A 157 -4.73 -32.70 -15.31
N ARG A 158 -4.12 -32.23 -16.39
CA ARG A 158 -4.81 -31.96 -17.65
C ARG A 158 -5.39 -33.23 -18.27
N SER A 159 -4.66 -34.34 -18.22
CA SER A 159 -5.11 -35.64 -18.73
C SER A 159 -6.27 -36.22 -17.93
N ARG A 160 -6.39 -35.89 -16.64
CA ARG A 160 -7.53 -36.29 -15.81
C ARG A 160 -8.76 -35.45 -16.09
N VAL A 161 -8.64 -34.13 -16.12
CA VAL A 161 -9.80 -33.23 -16.20
C VAL A 161 -10.33 -33.00 -17.62
N MET A 162 -9.48 -33.07 -18.66
CA MET A 162 -9.88 -32.77 -20.04
C MET A 162 -11.04 -33.65 -20.56
N PRO A 163 -11.08 -34.98 -20.32
CA PRO A 163 -12.22 -35.80 -20.73
C PRO A 163 -13.54 -35.39 -20.08
N LEU A 164 -13.50 -34.98 -18.79
CA LEU A 164 -14.67 -34.51 -18.06
C LEU A 164 -15.19 -33.19 -18.64
N VAL A 165 -14.29 -32.23 -18.90
CA VAL A 165 -14.60 -30.95 -19.55
C VAL A 165 -15.18 -31.18 -20.95
N ARG A 166 -14.60 -32.09 -21.73
CA ARG A 166 -15.10 -32.41 -23.08
C ARG A 166 -16.49 -33.02 -23.04
N LEU A 167 -16.74 -33.97 -22.14
CA LEU A 167 -18.04 -34.62 -22.02
C LEU A 167 -19.13 -33.63 -21.56
N GLN A 168 -18.86 -32.83 -20.53
CA GLN A 168 -19.80 -31.78 -20.11
C GLN A 168 -20.05 -30.78 -21.25
N GLY A 169 -19.00 -30.31 -21.93
CA GLY A 169 -19.15 -29.31 -22.98
C GLY A 169 -19.97 -29.79 -24.17
N VAL A 170 -19.81 -31.06 -24.57
CA VAL A 170 -20.66 -31.66 -25.61
C VAL A 170 -22.11 -31.80 -25.15
N ILE A 171 -22.34 -32.25 -23.91
CA ILE A 171 -23.69 -32.37 -23.36
C ILE A 171 -24.37 -31.00 -23.31
N ASP A 172 -23.64 -29.97 -22.90
CA ASP A 172 -24.18 -28.62 -22.76
C ASP A 172 -24.42 -27.94 -24.13
N ALA A 173 -23.50 -28.08 -25.08
CA ALA A 173 -23.66 -27.50 -26.41
C ALA A 173 -24.67 -28.25 -27.31
N HIS A 174 -24.77 -29.58 -27.16
CA HIS A 174 -25.44 -30.44 -28.14
C HIS A 174 -26.49 -31.40 -27.56
N GLY A 175 -26.63 -31.50 -26.24
CA GLY A 175 -27.55 -32.43 -25.60
C GLY A 175 -26.92 -33.80 -25.28
N LEU A 176 -27.65 -34.58 -24.47
CA LEU A 176 -27.22 -35.90 -23.98
C LEU A 176 -27.12 -36.94 -25.09
N GLU A 177 -27.89 -36.78 -26.15
CA GLU A 177 -27.93 -37.67 -27.31
C GLU A 177 -26.67 -37.60 -28.17
N MET A 178 -25.90 -36.52 -28.05
CA MET A 178 -24.70 -36.27 -28.87
C MET A 178 -23.38 -36.61 -28.15
N GLN A 179 -23.41 -37.33 -27.02
CA GLN A 179 -22.20 -37.67 -26.25
C GLN A 179 -21.13 -38.40 -27.07
N GLU A 180 -21.51 -39.14 -28.12
CA GLU A 180 -20.58 -39.81 -29.03
C GLU A 180 -19.60 -38.84 -29.74
N LEU A 181 -19.97 -37.56 -29.88
CA LEU A 181 -19.11 -36.51 -30.44
C LEU A 181 -17.88 -36.19 -29.57
N CYS A 182 -17.81 -36.74 -28.35
CA CYS A 182 -16.62 -36.66 -27.52
C CYS A 182 -15.48 -37.53 -28.07
N GLY A 183 -15.79 -38.60 -28.82
CA GLY A 183 -14.80 -39.56 -29.31
C GLY A 183 -14.06 -40.31 -28.19
N LEU A 184 -14.72 -40.53 -27.04
CA LEU A 184 -14.15 -41.22 -25.89
C LEU A 184 -14.36 -42.74 -25.99
N PRO A 185 -13.44 -43.57 -25.45
CA PRO A 185 -13.70 -44.99 -25.29
C PRO A 185 -14.96 -45.24 -24.44
N PRO A 186 -15.81 -46.24 -24.78
CA PRO A 186 -17.08 -46.46 -24.09
C PRO A 186 -16.97 -46.58 -22.57
N GLU A 187 -15.98 -47.31 -22.06
CA GLU A 187 -15.81 -47.51 -20.62
C GLU A 187 -15.41 -46.20 -19.91
N LEU A 188 -14.60 -45.37 -20.58
CA LEU A 188 -14.23 -44.06 -20.06
C LEU A 188 -15.43 -43.11 -20.08
N GLN A 189 -16.23 -43.15 -21.15
CA GLN A 189 -17.45 -42.35 -21.27
C GLN A 189 -18.46 -42.70 -20.17
N GLU A 190 -18.71 -43.99 -19.92
CA GLU A 190 -19.59 -44.45 -18.84
C GLU A 190 -19.10 -43.99 -17.46
N ALA A 191 -17.80 -44.13 -17.17
CA ALA A 191 -17.23 -43.68 -15.91
C ALA A 191 -17.33 -42.16 -15.72
N LEU A 192 -17.07 -41.38 -16.78
CA LEU A 192 -17.19 -39.92 -16.75
C LEU A 192 -18.64 -39.47 -16.62
N PHE A 193 -19.57 -40.15 -17.30
CA PHE A 193 -21.00 -39.87 -17.19
C PHE A 193 -21.49 -40.10 -15.76
N ALA A 194 -21.09 -41.19 -15.12
CA ALA A 194 -21.40 -41.45 -13.71
C ALA A 194 -20.82 -40.35 -12.78
N ALA A 195 -19.62 -39.85 -13.07
CA ALA A 195 -19.02 -38.73 -12.34
C ALA A 195 -19.82 -37.42 -12.54
N LEU A 196 -20.25 -37.12 -13.78
CA LEU A 196 -21.10 -35.96 -14.07
C LEU A 196 -22.45 -36.04 -13.35
N GLU A 197 -23.12 -37.18 -13.36
CA GLU A 197 -24.38 -37.37 -12.64
C GLU A 197 -24.20 -37.18 -11.12
N ARG A 198 -23.08 -37.64 -10.57
CA ARG A 198 -22.74 -37.36 -9.16
C ARG A 198 -22.60 -35.86 -8.90
N LEU A 199 -21.87 -35.14 -9.76
CA LEU A 199 -21.67 -33.68 -9.64
C LEU A 199 -22.99 -32.92 -9.75
N ARG A 200 -23.88 -33.32 -10.67
CA ARG A 200 -25.17 -32.65 -10.94
C ARG A 200 -26.30 -33.06 -10.00
N SER A 201 -26.15 -34.17 -9.27
CA SER A 201 -27.22 -34.74 -8.43
C SER A 201 -27.87 -33.72 -7.48
N LYS A 202 -27.05 -32.88 -6.81
CA LYS A 202 -27.53 -31.82 -5.90
C LYS A 202 -28.27 -30.72 -6.66
N GLU A 203 -27.76 -30.30 -7.83
CA GLU A 203 -28.41 -29.32 -8.70
C GLU A 203 -29.80 -29.81 -9.15
N VAL A 204 -29.86 -31.02 -9.69
CA VAL A 204 -31.10 -31.63 -10.20
C VAL A 204 -32.13 -31.78 -9.08
N ALA A 205 -31.71 -32.22 -7.89
CA ALA A 205 -32.60 -32.33 -6.74
C ALA A 205 -33.16 -30.97 -6.30
N LEU A 206 -32.33 -29.92 -6.26
CA LEU A 206 -32.74 -28.57 -5.89
C LEU A 206 -33.68 -27.94 -6.93
N LYS A 207 -33.38 -28.11 -8.23
CA LYS A 207 -34.23 -27.65 -9.34
C LYS A 207 -35.58 -28.36 -9.33
N LYS A 208 -35.60 -29.69 -9.19
CA LYS A 208 -36.84 -30.49 -9.08
C LYS A 208 -37.68 -30.11 -7.85
N GLY A 209 -37.03 -29.75 -6.74
CA GLY A 209 -37.68 -29.30 -5.53
C GLY A 209 -38.10 -27.81 -5.53
N GLY A 210 -37.83 -27.06 -6.60
CA GLY A 210 -38.13 -25.62 -6.69
C GLY A 210 -37.24 -24.73 -5.79
N LYS A 211 -36.23 -25.29 -5.12
CA LYS A 211 -35.39 -24.60 -4.13
C LYS A 211 -34.14 -23.95 -4.72
N TRP A 212 -33.87 -24.14 -6.02
CA TRP A 212 -32.69 -23.59 -6.70
C TRP A 212 -32.55 -22.07 -6.52
N GLN A 213 -33.68 -21.37 -6.43
CA GLN A 213 -33.70 -19.91 -6.28
C GLN A 213 -33.36 -19.42 -4.86
N GLU A 214 -33.34 -20.33 -3.88
CA GLU A 214 -33.19 -20.00 -2.45
C GLU A 214 -31.78 -20.26 -1.91
N ILE A 215 -30.93 -20.98 -2.66
CA ILE A 215 -29.60 -21.35 -2.19
C ILE A 215 -28.59 -20.21 -2.34
N ASP A 216 -27.53 -20.26 -1.53
CA ASP A 216 -26.32 -19.46 -1.73
C ASP A 216 -25.49 -20.06 -2.88
N PHE A 217 -25.42 -19.32 -3.99
CA PHE A 217 -24.69 -19.73 -5.20
C PHE A 217 -23.17 -19.78 -5.02
N LEU A 218 -22.59 -18.92 -4.17
CA LEU A 218 -21.16 -18.96 -3.90
C LEU A 218 -20.79 -20.17 -3.04
N GLN A 219 -21.59 -20.46 -2.01
CA GLN A 219 -21.38 -21.66 -1.19
C GLN A 219 -21.57 -22.94 -2.01
N TYR A 220 -22.62 -23.01 -2.82
CA TYR A 220 -22.85 -24.13 -3.71
C TYR A 220 -21.66 -24.35 -4.66
N THR A 221 -21.14 -23.27 -5.24
CA THR A 221 -19.98 -23.32 -6.13
C THR A 221 -18.73 -23.80 -5.40
N ALA A 222 -18.44 -23.28 -4.20
CA ALA A 222 -17.30 -23.74 -3.40
C ALA A 222 -17.37 -25.26 -3.11
N ASP A 223 -18.55 -25.76 -2.72
CA ASP A 223 -18.76 -27.19 -2.46
C ASP A 223 -18.55 -28.04 -3.72
N LEU A 224 -19.05 -27.58 -4.87
CA LEU A 224 -18.90 -28.31 -6.13
C LEU A 224 -17.45 -28.28 -6.63
N LEU A 225 -16.74 -27.16 -6.47
CA LEU A 225 -15.30 -27.05 -6.76
C LEU A 225 -14.47 -28.04 -5.91
N ARG A 226 -14.78 -28.19 -4.61
CA ARG A 226 -14.14 -29.21 -3.75
C ARG A 226 -14.43 -30.63 -4.23
N THR A 227 -15.64 -30.88 -4.72
CA THR A 227 -16.01 -32.18 -5.26
C THR A 227 -15.26 -32.48 -6.55
N ILE A 228 -15.05 -31.47 -7.42
CA ILE A 228 -14.21 -31.59 -8.62
C ILE A 228 -12.75 -31.84 -8.22
N ASP A 229 -12.22 -31.13 -7.21
CA ASP A 229 -10.87 -31.36 -6.70
C ASP A 229 -10.67 -32.80 -6.24
N ALA A 230 -11.64 -33.40 -5.55
CA ALA A 230 -11.58 -34.80 -5.12
C ALA A 230 -11.62 -35.81 -6.28
N ILE A 231 -12.14 -35.43 -7.45
CA ILE A 231 -12.12 -36.26 -8.66
C ILE A 231 -10.76 -36.14 -9.38
N VAL A 232 -10.21 -34.92 -9.44
CA VAL A 232 -9.02 -34.62 -10.23
C VAL A 232 -7.73 -34.88 -9.45
N TYR A 233 -7.68 -34.51 -8.17
CA TYR A 233 -6.48 -34.52 -7.37
C TYR A 233 -6.42 -35.68 -6.37
N SER A 234 -5.19 -36.02 -5.97
CA SER A 234 -4.85 -36.85 -4.81
C SER A 234 -3.94 -36.02 -3.89
N SER A 235 -3.77 -36.43 -2.63
CA SER A 235 -2.92 -35.75 -1.64
C SER A 235 -1.53 -35.40 -2.17
N ARG A 236 -0.90 -36.29 -2.95
CA ARG A 236 0.43 -36.07 -3.56
C ARG A 236 0.54 -34.79 -4.40
N HIS A 237 -0.56 -34.31 -4.98
CA HIS A 237 -0.56 -33.10 -5.79
C HIS A 237 -0.46 -31.82 -4.94
N PHE A 238 -0.56 -31.95 -3.62
CA PHE A 238 -0.44 -30.88 -2.64
C PHE A 238 0.79 -31.06 -1.73
N GLU A 239 1.61 -32.09 -1.96
CA GLU A 239 2.90 -32.23 -1.28
C GLU A 239 3.82 -31.05 -1.65
N GLY A 240 4.47 -30.45 -0.65
CA GLY A 240 5.35 -29.29 -0.85
C GLY A 240 4.63 -27.95 -1.02
N VAL A 241 3.31 -27.89 -0.85
CA VAL A 241 2.61 -26.61 -0.66
C VAL A 241 3.04 -26.05 0.70
N VAL A 242 3.65 -24.87 0.67
CA VAL A 242 4.03 -24.15 1.89
C VAL A 242 2.80 -23.44 2.41
N ASP A 243 2.44 -23.67 3.68
CA ASP A 243 1.37 -22.92 4.32
C ASP A 243 1.82 -21.47 4.51
N ILE A 244 1.25 -20.58 3.72
CA ILE A 244 1.60 -19.16 3.67
C ILE A 244 0.32 -18.36 3.85
N GLU A 245 0.29 -17.62 4.95
CA GLU A 245 -0.76 -16.66 5.25
C GLU A 245 -0.35 -15.29 4.68
N GLU A 246 -1.11 -14.79 3.72
CA GLU A 246 -0.93 -13.42 3.22
C GLU A 246 -1.50 -12.42 4.25
N LEU A 247 -0.63 -11.60 4.85
CA LEU A 247 -1.02 -10.61 5.86
C LEU A 247 -1.45 -9.28 5.23
N SER A 248 -0.76 -8.87 4.16
CA SER A 248 -1.09 -7.68 3.39
C SER A 248 -0.33 -7.69 2.06
N ARG A 249 -0.81 -6.89 1.09
CA ARG A 249 -0.13 -6.66 -0.18
C ARG A 249 -0.09 -5.18 -0.50
N ALA A 250 0.90 -4.76 -1.29
CA ALA A 250 0.94 -3.42 -1.86
C ALA A 250 1.38 -3.46 -3.32
N ASP A 251 0.73 -2.62 -4.12
CA ASP A 251 1.10 -2.40 -5.52
C ASP A 251 2.28 -1.40 -5.57
N LEU A 252 3.35 -1.78 -6.25
CA LEU A 252 4.58 -0.99 -6.41
C LEU A 252 4.57 -0.13 -7.69
N GLY A 253 3.56 -0.27 -8.54
CA GLY A 253 3.44 0.33 -9.87
C GLY A 253 3.80 -0.65 -10.97
N GLU A 254 3.36 -0.38 -12.21
CA GLU A 254 3.66 -1.19 -13.40
C GLU A 254 3.37 -2.70 -13.21
N ASP A 255 2.23 -3.03 -12.61
CA ASP A 255 1.79 -4.40 -12.28
C ASP A 255 2.71 -5.17 -11.30
N ARG A 256 3.64 -4.50 -10.63
CA ARG A 256 4.53 -5.11 -9.62
C ARG A 256 3.90 -5.11 -8.23
N LEU A 257 4.12 -6.18 -7.47
CA LEU A 257 3.53 -6.43 -6.15
C LEU A 257 4.59 -6.68 -5.09
N ALA A 258 4.36 -6.11 -3.91
CA ALA A 258 4.98 -6.53 -2.66
C ALA A 258 3.98 -7.33 -1.84
N ILE A 259 4.40 -8.49 -1.35
CA ILE A 259 3.56 -9.38 -0.53
C ILE A 259 4.17 -9.50 0.85
N VAL A 260 3.39 -9.13 1.88
CA VAL A 260 3.71 -9.39 3.28
C VAL A 260 2.99 -10.65 3.69
N CYS A 261 3.75 -11.66 4.14
CA CYS A 261 3.22 -12.97 4.45
C CYS A 261 3.86 -13.56 5.70
N ARG A 262 3.19 -14.55 6.28
CA ARG A 262 3.68 -15.40 7.37
C ARG A 262 3.74 -16.82 6.88
N GLY A 263 4.79 -17.54 7.23
CA GLY A 263 4.94 -18.95 6.91
C GLY A 263 6.14 -19.54 7.62
N GLU A 264 6.15 -20.86 7.78
CA GLU A 264 7.23 -21.59 8.48
C GLU A 264 8.49 -21.79 7.61
N GLY A 265 8.34 -21.67 6.28
CA GLY A 265 9.43 -21.84 5.32
C GLY A 265 10.44 -20.70 5.28
N GLY A 266 11.62 -20.96 4.74
CA GLY A 266 12.63 -19.93 4.49
C GLY A 266 12.19 -18.97 3.38
N ILE A 267 12.72 -17.74 3.36
CA ILE A 267 12.32 -16.72 2.37
C ILE A 267 12.50 -17.15 0.91
N TYR A 268 13.45 -18.05 0.63
CA TYR A 268 13.67 -18.60 -0.71
C TYR A 268 12.62 -19.66 -1.11
N GLU A 269 12.14 -20.45 -0.16
CA GLU A 269 11.05 -21.42 -0.38
C GLU A 269 9.74 -20.67 -0.61
N VAL A 270 9.48 -19.66 0.22
CA VAL A 270 8.36 -18.73 0.06
C VAL A 270 8.44 -17.99 -1.27
N GLU A 271 9.63 -17.55 -1.70
CA GLU A 271 9.83 -16.94 -3.03
C GLU A 271 9.47 -17.91 -4.16
N ALA A 272 9.96 -19.15 -4.11
CA ALA A 272 9.66 -20.14 -5.14
C ALA A 272 8.15 -20.39 -5.27
N TYR A 273 7.46 -20.53 -4.13
CA TYR A 273 6.01 -20.72 -4.09
C TYR A 273 5.25 -19.48 -4.60
N LEU A 274 5.53 -18.29 -4.06
CA LEU A 274 4.84 -17.06 -4.47
C LEU A 274 5.14 -16.69 -5.92
N ARG A 275 6.34 -16.97 -6.44
CA ARG A 275 6.67 -16.75 -7.85
C ARG A 275 5.89 -17.69 -8.76
N ARG A 276 5.60 -18.93 -8.33
CA ARG A 276 4.70 -19.83 -9.05
C ARG A 276 3.27 -19.28 -9.11
N LEU A 277 2.79 -18.58 -8.08
CA LEU A 277 1.42 -18.04 -8.01
C LEU A 277 1.25 -16.66 -8.68
N HIS A 278 2.23 -15.77 -8.54
CA HIS A 278 2.15 -14.37 -9.01
C HIS A 278 3.01 -14.08 -10.23
N GLY A 279 3.79 -15.06 -10.71
CA GLY A 279 4.64 -14.92 -11.88
C GLY A 279 5.60 -13.74 -11.78
N LYS A 280 5.66 -12.93 -12.83
CA LYS A 280 6.55 -11.75 -12.93
C LYS A 280 6.09 -10.54 -12.10
N ARG A 281 4.86 -10.55 -11.58
CA ARG A 281 4.37 -9.45 -10.74
C ARG A 281 5.05 -9.41 -9.39
N LEU A 282 5.48 -10.55 -8.85
CA LEU A 282 6.14 -10.62 -7.56
C LEU A 282 7.47 -9.87 -7.62
N ALA A 283 7.53 -8.73 -6.93
CA ALA A 283 8.68 -7.83 -6.97
C ALA A 283 9.37 -7.68 -5.61
N ALA A 284 8.62 -7.84 -4.51
CA ALA A 284 9.19 -7.90 -3.17
C ALA A 284 8.40 -8.85 -2.26
N ILE A 285 9.10 -9.48 -1.32
CA ILE A 285 8.54 -10.34 -0.28
C ILE A 285 8.95 -9.78 1.07
N ILE A 286 8.00 -9.72 1.99
CA ILE A 286 8.23 -9.44 3.40
C ILE A 286 7.73 -10.66 4.17
N LEU A 287 8.65 -11.51 4.62
CA LEU A 287 8.34 -12.71 5.38
C LEU A 287 8.38 -12.39 6.87
N GLN A 288 7.25 -12.57 7.54
CA GLN A 288 7.16 -12.55 9.00
C GLN A 288 7.59 -13.91 9.56
N GLN A 289 8.65 -13.92 10.35
CA GLN A 289 9.09 -15.11 11.10
C GLN A 289 8.44 -15.14 12.48
N ASP A 290 8.43 -13.99 13.16
CA ASP A 290 7.82 -13.80 14.48
C ASP A 290 7.05 -12.46 14.53
N PRO A 291 6.17 -12.26 15.52
CA PRO A 291 5.63 -10.94 15.82
C PRO A 291 6.74 -9.88 15.94
N GLY A 292 6.79 -8.93 14.99
CA GLY A 292 7.82 -7.88 14.95
C GLY A 292 9.15 -8.27 14.26
N THR A 293 9.33 -9.51 13.81
CA THR A 293 10.54 -9.95 13.09
C THR A 293 10.23 -10.25 11.64
N TYR A 294 10.84 -9.49 10.74
CA TYR A 294 10.60 -9.61 9.31
C TYR A 294 11.90 -9.71 8.52
N THR A 295 11.90 -10.58 7.52
CA THR A 295 12.90 -10.61 6.45
C THR A 295 12.29 -9.97 5.20
N VAL A 296 13.01 -9.03 4.60
CA VAL A 296 12.60 -8.33 3.38
C VAL A 296 13.52 -8.74 2.25
N ARG A 297 12.93 -9.09 1.11
CA ARG A 297 13.67 -9.45 -0.10
C ARG A 297 13.08 -8.77 -1.32
N GLN A 298 13.94 -8.15 -2.10
CA GLN A 298 13.63 -7.67 -3.43
C GLN A 298 13.83 -8.84 -4.41
N VAL A 299 12.74 -9.20 -5.08
CA VAL A 299 12.65 -10.34 -6.00
C VAL A 299 12.90 -9.87 -7.44
N ASP A 300 12.47 -8.66 -7.76
CA ASP A 300 12.64 -8.04 -9.07
C ASP A 300 13.80 -7.04 -9.06
N ALA A 301 14.89 -7.39 -9.76
CA ALA A 301 16.07 -6.53 -9.87
C ALA A 301 15.83 -5.27 -10.70
N PHE A 302 14.71 -5.18 -11.44
CA PHE A 302 14.38 -4.04 -12.30
C PHE A 302 13.52 -2.98 -11.62
N LEU A 303 13.25 -3.10 -10.32
CA LEU A 303 12.61 -2.03 -9.58
C LEU A 303 13.45 -0.73 -9.64
N PRO A 304 12.80 0.44 -9.60
CA PRO A 304 13.48 1.74 -9.78
C PRO A 304 14.42 2.14 -8.64
N ALA A 305 14.50 1.34 -7.58
CA ALA A 305 15.32 1.53 -6.39
C ALA A 305 15.73 0.18 -5.79
N THR A 306 16.66 0.21 -4.83
CA THR A 306 17.02 -0.95 -3.99
C THR A 306 16.27 -0.92 -2.66
N LEU A 307 16.39 -1.97 -1.87
CA LEU A 307 15.87 -1.98 -0.50
C LEU A 307 16.46 -0.88 0.40
N ASP A 308 17.60 -0.29 0.06
CA ASP A 308 18.17 0.83 0.82
C ASP A 308 17.19 2.00 0.92
N SER A 309 16.50 2.31 -0.19
CA SER A 309 15.45 3.34 -0.19
C SER A 309 14.26 2.95 0.70
N ALA A 310 13.90 1.66 0.75
CA ALA A 310 12.85 1.19 1.65
C ALA A 310 13.27 1.26 3.12
N TYR A 311 14.51 0.89 3.45
CA TYR A 311 15.06 0.96 4.80
C TYR A 311 15.08 2.39 5.32
N GLU A 312 15.40 3.38 4.48
CA GLU A 312 15.37 4.79 4.87
C GLU A 312 13.99 5.22 5.34
N TRP A 313 12.94 4.87 4.61
CA TRP A 313 11.57 5.17 5.01
C TRP A 313 11.14 4.39 6.24
N LEU A 314 11.44 3.09 6.29
CA LEU A 314 11.07 2.22 7.42
C LEU A 314 11.71 2.72 8.72
N ASN A 315 13.01 3.06 8.72
CA ASN A 315 13.71 3.59 9.89
C ASN A 315 13.17 4.95 10.36
N LEU A 316 12.64 5.76 9.44
CA LEU A 316 12.06 7.06 9.74
C LEU A 316 10.67 6.96 10.39
N ILE A 317 9.89 5.93 10.05
CA ILE A 317 8.53 5.77 10.58
C ILE A 317 8.44 4.78 11.73
N ASP A 318 9.36 3.82 11.83
CA ASP A 318 9.35 2.80 12.86
C ASP A 318 9.86 3.38 14.19
N PRO A 319 9.02 3.45 15.23
CA PRO A 319 9.45 3.95 16.53
C PRO A 319 10.41 2.98 17.24
N ALA A 320 10.39 1.69 16.92
CA ALA A 320 11.26 0.68 17.54
C ALA A 320 12.65 0.64 16.90
N ALA A 321 12.79 1.11 15.66
CA ALA A 321 14.11 1.30 15.05
C ALA A 321 14.91 2.31 15.90
N GLY A 322 16.22 2.15 15.99
CA GLY A 322 17.12 3.15 16.56
C GLY A 322 17.35 4.31 15.59
N SER A 323 18.27 5.21 15.95
CA SER A 323 18.84 6.17 15.02
C SER A 323 19.74 5.47 13.99
N ARG A 324 20.15 6.17 12.93
CA ARG A 324 20.97 5.58 11.86
C ARG A 324 22.30 5.00 12.38
N HIS A 325 22.90 5.52 13.45
CA HIS A 325 24.14 4.94 14.03
C HIS A 325 23.89 3.75 14.98
N SER A 326 22.63 3.43 15.28
CA SER A 326 22.28 2.25 16.06
C SER A 326 22.31 1.00 15.17
N GLY A 327 22.94 -0.08 15.66
CA GLY A 327 22.86 -1.39 15.03
C GLY A 327 21.44 -2.01 15.04
N ASN A 328 20.54 -1.46 15.85
CA ASN A 328 19.13 -1.86 15.91
C ASN A 328 18.31 -1.01 14.92
N ARG A 329 18.27 -1.37 13.64
CA ARG A 329 17.53 -0.67 12.59
C ARG A 329 17.09 -1.63 11.48
N TRP A 330 16.17 -1.21 10.62
CA TRP A 330 15.94 -1.87 9.34
C TRP A 330 17.20 -1.78 8.49
N GLY A 331 17.65 -2.89 7.94
CA GLY A 331 18.85 -2.91 7.12
C GLY A 331 19.24 -4.29 6.62
N GLY A 332 20.29 -4.31 5.80
CA GLY A 332 20.80 -5.48 5.11
C GLY A 332 21.59 -5.06 3.88
N SER A 333 21.55 -5.90 2.86
CA SER A 333 22.01 -5.56 1.51
C SER A 333 20.89 -4.85 0.72
N GLY A 334 21.23 -4.33 -0.47
CA GLY A 334 20.24 -3.73 -1.37
C GLY A 334 19.16 -4.70 -1.87
N GLU A 335 19.32 -6.01 -1.71
CA GLU A 335 18.40 -7.05 -2.21
C GLU A 335 17.75 -7.88 -1.11
N ILE A 336 18.38 -7.99 0.06
CA ILE A 336 17.85 -8.73 1.21
C ILE A 336 18.31 -8.12 2.54
N GLY A 337 17.39 -8.07 3.49
CA GLY A 337 17.65 -7.62 4.86
C GLY A 337 16.46 -7.88 5.76
N GLY A 338 16.33 -7.12 6.84
CA GLY A 338 15.26 -7.35 7.81
C GLY A 338 15.00 -6.21 8.77
N SER A 339 14.09 -6.48 9.70
CA SER A 339 13.68 -5.58 10.78
C SER A 339 14.79 -5.36 11.83
N PRO A 340 14.65 -4.36 12.72
CA PRO A 340 15.59 -4.13 13.82
C PRO A 340 15.79 -5.40 14.67
N ARG A 341 17.04 -5.84 14.85
CA ARG A 341 17.35 -7.15 15.46
C ARG A 341 17.12 -7.24 16.97
N ALA A 342 17.27 -6.14 17.70
CA ALA A 342 17.19 -6.15 19.16
C ALA A 342 15.75 -5.95 19.67
N THR A 343 14.95 -5.14 18.98
CA THR A 343 13.60 -4.77 19.42
C THR A 343 12.49 -5.34 18.55
N GLY A 344 12.81 -5.83 17.35
CA GLY A 344 11.82 -6.00 16.29
C GLY A 344 11.29 -4.65 15.78
N THR A 345 10.33 -4.72 14.88
CA THR A 345 9.55 -3.56 14.41
C THR A 345 8.25 -3.40 15.20
N ALA A 346 7.82 -2.15 15.39
CA ALA A 346 6.49 -1.83 15.89
C ALA A 346 5.47 -1.55 14.76
N LEU A 347 5.87 -1.70 13.49
CA LEU A 347 5.00 -1.47 12.35
C LEU A 347 4.08 -2.65 12.10
N THR A 348 2.86 -2.37 11.66
CA THR A 348 1.92 -3.40 11.18
C THR A 348 2.30 -3.89 9.79
N PRO A 349 1.87 -5.11 9.38
CA PRO A 349 2.10 -5.61 8.02
C PRO A 349 1.71 -4.61 6.92
N GLN A 350 0.53 -3.98 7.06
CA GLN A 350 0.06 -2.98 6.10
C GLN A 350 0.96 -1.75 6.05
N GLN A 351 1.44 -1.26 7.21
CA GLN A 351 2.36 -0.12 7.25
C GLN A 351 3.69 -0.42 6.55
N ILE A 352 4.20 -1.65 6.68
CA ILE A 352 5.40 -2.11 5.98
C ILE A 352 5.14 -2.12 4.46
N ALA A 353 4.03 -2.74 4.02
CA ALA A 353 3.66 -2.83 2.61
C ALA A 353 3.51 -1.44 1.96
N ASP A 354 2.78 -0.52 2.61
CA ASP A 354 2.58 0.86 2.15
C ASP A 354 3.91 1.63 2.06
N THR A 355 4.84 1.34 2.97
CA THR A 355 6.15 1.98 3.01
C THR A 355 7.05 1.49 1.86
N LEU A 356 7.03 0.20 1.55
CA LEU A 356 7.70 -0.32 0.35
C LEU A 356 7.09 0.30 -0.92
N ALA A 357 5.76 0.31 -1.05
CA ALA A 357 5.10 0.95 -2.19
C ALA A 357 5.52 2.42 -2.34
N ARG A 358 5.67 3.15 -1.24
CA ARG A 358 6.17 4.52 -1.26
C ARG A 358 7.63 4.63 -1.70
N ALA A 359 8.49 3.71 -1.28
CA ALA A 359 9.90 3.72 -1.62
C ALA A 359 10.12 3.51 -3.13
N TYR A 360 9.32 2.63 -3.74
CA TYR A 360 9.41 2.34 -5.17
C TYR A 360 8.61 3.29 -6.06
N ARG A 361 7.52 3.88 -5.55
CA ARG A 361 6.70 4.84 -6.32
C ARG A 361 7.23 6.26 -6.22
N ARG A 362 7.52 6.86 -7.37
CA ARG A 362 7.81 8.30 -7.43
C ARG A 362 6.55 9.10 -7.12
N PRO A 363 6.57 10.03 -6.15
CA PRO A 363 5.40 10.87 -5.88
C PRO A 363 5.08 11.75 -7.08
N THR A 364 3.80 11.86 -7.41
CA THR A 364 3.33 12.67 -8.54
C THR A 364 3.50 14.17 -8.26
N ALA A 365 3.51 14.99 -9.31
CA ALA A 365 3.59 16.45 -9.16
C ALA A 365 2.44 17.00 -8.28
N LEU A 366 1.22 16.47 -8.45
CA LEU A 366 0.07 16.84 -7.65
C LEU A 366 0.26 16.51 -6.17
N GLN A 367 0.81 15.32 -5.84
CA GLN A 367 1.09 14.94 -4.45
C GLN A 367 2.16 15.83 -3.81
N ARG A 368 3.17 16.24 -4.58
CA ARG A 368 4.20 17.18 -4.13
C ARG A 368 3.60 18.57 -3.86
N LEU A 369 2.81 19.09 -4.80
CA LEU A 369 2.11 20.37 -4.64
C LEU A 369 1.15 20.36 -3.44
N ALA A 370 0.41 19.27 -3.24
CA ALA A 370 -0.46 19.11 -2.08
C ALA A 370 0.31 19.14 -0.76
N ALA A 371 1.49 18.51 -0.69
CA ALA A 371 2.34 18.58 0.50
C ALA A 371 2.86 20.00 0.77
N VAL A 372 3.23 20.74 -0.28
CA VAL A 372 3.60 22.16 -0.18
C VAL A 372 2.42 22.98 0.33
N GLY A 373 1.24 22.82 -0.28
CA GLY A 373 0.00 23.47 0.15
C GLY A 373 -0.35 23.18 1.61
N LEU A 374 -0.22 21.93 2.06
CA LEU A 374 -0.50 21.55 3.44
C LEU A 374 0.48 22.20 4.43
N GLY A 375 1.78 22.22 4.11
CA GLY A 375 2.79 22.91 4.93
C GLY A 375 2.55 24.43 5.00
N LEU A 376 2.20 25.04 3.86
CA LEU A 376 1.82 26.46 3.78
C LEU A 376 0.59 26.75 4.66
N LEU A 377 -0.52 26.05 4.43
CA LEU A 377 -1.77 26.26 5.17
C LEU A 377 -1.58 26.03 6.67
N GLY A 378 -0.82 25.01 7.08
CA GLY A 378 -0.53 24.74 8.48
C GLY A 378 0.25 25.87 9.15
N SER A 379 1.32 26.34 8.52
CA SER A 379 2.12 27.46 9.06
C SER A 379 1.38 28.80 9.05
N CYS A 380 0.72 29.13 7.95
CA CYS A 380 -0.12 30.33 7.84
C CYS A 380 -1.25 30.32 8.86
N GLY A 381 -1.94 29.18 9.04
CA GLY A 381 -3.02 29.06 10.01
C GLY A 381 -2.58 29.37 11.43
N VAL A 382 -1.46 28.78 11.88
CA VAL A 382 -0.91 29.02 13.22
C VAL A 382 -0.55 30.51 13.40
N ILE A 383 0.15 31.11 12.43
CA ILE A 383 0.62 32.49 12.54
C ILE A 383 -0.54 33.49 12.45
N ILE A 384 -1.46 33.33 11.50
CA ILE A 384 -2.61 34.23 11.31
C ILE A 384 -3.52 34.17 12.54
N VAL A 385 -3.79 32.99 13.10
CA VAL A 385 -4.61 32.88 14.33
C VAL A 385 -3.93 33.57 15.51
N ALA A 386 -2.61 33.41 15.67
CA ALA A 386 -1.85 34.14 16.70
C ALA A 386 -1.91 35.67 16.49
N MET A 387 -1.81 36.13 15.24
CA MET A 387 -1.94 37.55 14.89
C MET A 387 -3.34 38.10 15.20
N VAL A 388 -4.39 37.39 14.79
CA VAL A 388 -5.79 37.77 15.02
C VAL A 388 -6.08 37.83 16.52
N LEU A 389 -5.63 36.84 17.29
CA LEU A 389 -5.81 36.85 18.75
C LEU A 389 -5.09 38.05 19.40
N THR A 390 -3.87 38.35 18.96
CA THR A 390 -3.12 39.51 19.45
C THR A 390 -3.82 40.82 19.11
N TYR A 391 -4.36 40.94 17.89
CA TYR A 391 -5.15 42.09 17.47
C TYR A 391 -6.39 42.27 18.34
N PHE A 392 -7.16 41.21 18.60
CA PHE A 392 -8.35 41.29 19.46
C PHE A 392 -8.00 41.69 20.90
N VAL A 393 -6.90 41.16 21.46
CA VAL A 393 -6.42 41.54 22.81
C VAL A 393 -6.00 43.00 22.84
N GLY A 394 -5.26 43.46 21.82
CA GLY A 394 -4.83 44.85 21.69
C GLY A 394 -6.01 45.80 21.57
N TRP A 395 -6.94 45.51 20.66
CA TRP A 395 -8.16 46.30 20.43
C TRP A 395 -9.05 46.38 21.67
N HIS A 396 -9.21 45.29 22.44
CA HIS A 396 -10.00 45.33 23.67
C HIS A 396 -9.34 46.18 24.76
N ARG A 397 -8.01 46.27 24.81
CA ARG A 397 -7.28 47.04 25.83
C ARG A 397 -7.10 48.50 25.46
N ASP A 398 -6.92 48.79 24.18
CA ASP A 398 -6.74 50.13 23.64
C ASP A 398 -7.48 50.26 22.30
N PRO A 399 -8.80 50.51 22.27
CA PRO A 399 -9.59 50.48 21.03
C PRO A 399 -9.18 51.50 19.96
N LEU A 400 -8.41 52.53 20.35
CA LEU A 400 -7.94 53.61 19.47
C LEU A 400 -6.50 53.39 18.98
N GLY A 401 -5.85 52.30 19.39
CA GLY A 401 -4.50 51.98 18.96
C GLY A 401 -4.42 51.59 17.48
N SER A 402 -3.26 51.86 16.87
CA SER A 402 -2.96 51.34 15.54
C SER A 402 -2.63 49.84 15.60
N ILE A 403 -2.78 49.14 14.48
CA ILE A 403 -2.34 47.73 14.35
C ILE A 403 -0.88 47.57 14.78
N GLU A 404 -0.03 48.52 14.37
CA GLU A 404 1.38 48.56 14.75
C GLU A 404 1.58 48.68 16.27
N SER A 405 0.79 49.55 16.93
CA SER A 405 0.80 49.70 18.39
C SER A 405 0.40 48.40 19.09
N TYR A 406 -0.59 47.66 18.57
CA TYR A 406 -1.01 46.38 19.15
C TYR A 406 0.11 45.34 19.14
N PHE A 407 0.79 45.15 18.01
CA PHE A 407 1.87 44.18 17.92
C PHE A 407 3.13 44.59 18.70
N LYS A 408 3.42 45.90 18.78
CA LYS A 408 4.54 46.41 19.60
C LYS A 408 4.29 46.25 21.10
N ASN A 409 3.08 46.59 21.57
CA ASN A 409 2.76 46.60 23.00
C ASN A 409 2.29 45.24 23.54
N HIS A 410 1.85 44.33 22.66
CA HIS A 410 1.37 43.00 23.03
C HIS A 410 2.18 41.86 22.41
N ALA A 411 3.47 42.10 22.14
CA ALA A 411 4.43 41.11 21.65
C ALA A 411 4.41 39.80 22.48
N GLY A 412 4.28 39.89 23.80
CA GLY A 412 4.17 38.73 24.68
C GLY A 412 2.89 37.91 24.48
N SER A 413 1.76 38.55 24.16
CA SER A 413 0.51 37.86 23.83
C SER A 413 0.61 37.11 22.50
N TYR A 414 1.26 37.71 21.50
CA TYR A 414 1.53 37.05 20.23
C TYR A 414 2.44 35.83 20.41
N ALA A 415 3.57 35.98 21.12
CA ALA A 415 4.48 34.88 21.39
C ALA A 415 3.77 33.73 22.15
N SER A 416 2.95 34.06 23.16
CA SER A 416 2.18 33.08 23.93
C SER A 416 1.16 32.33 23.06
N ALA A 417 0.44 33.05 22.21
CA ALA A 417 -0.51 32.46 21.27
C ALA A 417 0.20 31.53 20.28
N LEU A 418 1.33 31.98 19.71
CA LEU A 418 2.11 31.18 18.77
C LEU A 418 2.62 29.89 19.42
N ILE A 419 3.16 29.97 20.64
CA ILE A 419 3.60 28.81 21.42
C ILE A 419 2.44 27.85 21.64
N LEU A 420 1.28 28.34 22.08
CA LEU A 420 0.11 27.52 22.33
C LEU A 420 -0.38 26.78 21.08
N PHE A 421 -0.62 27.50 19.98
CA PHE A 421 -1.14 26.90 18.75
C PHE A 421 -0.13 25.96 18.10
N THR A 422 1.16 26.31 18.15
CA THR A 422 2.22 25.41 17.68
C THR A 422 2.30 24.16 18.56
N ALA A 423 2.17 24.27 19.88
CA ALA A 423 2.17 23.12 20.78
C ALA A 423 0.96 22.21 20.54
N VAL A 424 -0.24 22.76 20.34
CA VAL A 424 -1.46 21.98 20.04
C VAL A 424 -1.31 21.23 18.72
N LEU A 425 -0.93 21.93 17.64
CA LEU A 425 -0.75 21.32 16.33
C LEU A 425 0.42 20.34 16.33
N GLY A 426 1.53 20.72 16.97
CA GLY A 426 2.71 19.90 17.21
C GLY A 426 2.34 18.60 17.90
N LEU A 427 1.71 18.64 19.07
CA LEU A 427 1.32 17.42 19.80
C LEU A 427 0.42 16.49 18.98
N ALA A 428 -0.51 17.02 18.19
CA ALA A 428 -1.39 16.21 17.35
C ALA A 428 -0.62 15.46 16.25
N VAL A 429 0.36 16.11 15.62
CA VAL A 429 1.10 15.57 14.48
C VAL A 429 2.31 14.74 14.92
N LEU A 430 3.07 15.25 15.89
CA LEU A 430 4.31 14.66 16.41
C LEU A 430 4.05 13.31 17.11
N ARG A 431 2.90 13.13 17.76
CA ARG A 431 2.54 11.85 18.41
C ARG A 431 2.42 10.68 17.43
N ARG A 432 2.07 10.95 16.17
CA ARG A 432 1.81 9.87 15.19
C ARG A 432 3.09 9.36 14.53
N ARG A 433 4.07 10.24 14.29
CA ARG A 433 5.32 9.92 13.58
C ARG A 433 6.49 10.75 14.12
N PRO A 434 6.91 10.57 15.38
CA PRO A 434 7.80 11.51 16.08
C PRO A 434 9.11 11.78 15.33
N LYS A 435 9.78 10.74 14.83
CA LYS A 435 11.05 10.84 14.10
C LYS A 435 10.94 11.60 12.78
N LEU A 436 9.86 11.39 12.02
CA LEU A 436 9.62 12.09 10.74
C LEU A 436 9.62 13.62 10.94
N PHE A 437 9.13 14.08 12.08
CA PHE A 437 9.06 15.50 12.44
C PHE A 437 10.17 15.93 13.41
N GLY A 438 11.23 15.12 13.56
CA GLY A 438 12.46 15.48 14.27
C GLY A 438 12.45 15.30 15.79
N LEU A 439 11.46 14.60 16.36
CA LEU A 439 11.49 14.20 17.78
C LEU A 439 12.29 12.90 17.97
N CYS A 440 13.61 13.02 17.92
CA CYS A 440 14.55 11.93 18.22
C CYS A 440 15.87 12.46 18.77
N VAL A 441 16.70 11.55 19.28
CA VAL A 441 18.08 11.85 19.67
C VAL A 441 18.87 12.20 18.40
N PRO A 442 19.66 13.29 18.37
CA PRO A 442 20.42 13.68 17.19
C PRO A 442 21.42 12.61 16.77
N ALA A 443 21.45 12.34 15.47
CA ALA A 443 22.43 11.48 14.83
C ALA A 443 23.71 12.28 14.49
N GLY A 444 24.86 11.80 14.96
CA GLY A 444 26.17 12.34 14.61
C GLY A 444 26.39 13.81 15.02
N PHE A 445 27.52 14.36 14.53
CA PHE A 445 27.96 15.74 14.83
C PHE A 445 28.14 16.60 13.58
N ASP A 446 27.81 16.09 12.39
CA ASP A 446 27.99 16.78 11.10
C ASP A 446 27.22 18.12 11.02
N TRP A 447 26.14 18.24 11.77
CA TRP A 447 25.35 19.48 11.84
C TRP A 447 26.15 20.66 12.42
N LEU A 448 27.25 20.42 13.15
CA LEU A 448 28.12 21.47 13.68
C LEU A 448 28.78 22.30 12.58
N PHE A 449 29.00 21.73 11.38
CA PHE A 449 29.54 22.48 10.24
C PHE A 449 28.61 23.62 9.77
N LEU A 450 27.33 23.58 10.16
CA LEU A 450 26.33 24.59 9.82
C LEU A 450 26.26 25.71 10.87
N PHE A 451 27.00 25.59 11.98
CA PHE A 451 27.03 26.57 13.06
C PHE A 451 27.46 27.98 12.59
N PRO A 452 28.54 28.16 11.78
CA PRO A 452 28.94 29.49 11.33
C PRO A 452 27.85 30.19 10.50
N GLY A 453 27.19 29.46 9.59
CA GLY A 453 26.10 29.99 8.78
C GLY A 453 24.89 30.38 9.62
N ALA A 454 24.54 29.56 10.62
CA ALA A 454 23.47 29.87 11.56
C ALA A 454 23.79 31.11 12.39
N VAL A 455 25.00 31.24 12.94
CA VAL A 455 25.40 32.42 13.73
C VAL A 455 25.42 33.69 12.87
N LEU A 456 25.95 33.64 11.65
CA LEU A 456 25.96 34.79 10.74
C LEU A 456 24.54 35.24 10.38
N GLY A 457 23.65 34.29 10.05
CA GLY A 457 22.24 34.58 9.79
C GLY A 457 21.52 35.10 11.03
N GLY A 458 21.80 34.52 12.20
CA GLY A 458 21.24 34.93 13.48
C GLY A 458 21.61 36.37 13.86
N LEU A 459 22.90 36.70 13.81
CA LEU A 459 23.43 38.04 14.09
C LEU A 459 22.94 39.10 13.09
N GLY A 460 22.66 38.71 11.84
CA GLY A 460 22.03 39.59 10.86
C GLY A 460 20.55 39.88 11.12
N GLY A 461 20.00 39.47 12.28
CA GLY A 461 18.59 39.62 12.63
C GLY A 461 17.69 38.51 12.08
N GLY A 462 18.28 37.44 11.56
CA GLY A 462 17.56 36.32 10.94
C GLY A 462 17.04 35.29 11.93
N ALA A 463 17.61 35.20 13.12
CA ALA A 463 17.03 34.41 14.20
C ALA A 463 15.82 35.16 14.75
N TRP A 464 14.73 34.43 14.96
CA TRP A 464 13.47 34.94 15.49
C TRP A 464 13.63 35.32 16.95
N ILE A 465 14.19 36.50 17.17
CA ILE A 465 14.44 37.08 18.48
C ILE A 465 13.41 38.19 18.65
N PHE A 466 12.46 38.00 19.57
CA PHE A 466 11.58 39.10 19.99
C PHE A 466 12.42 40.14 20.73
N ALA A 467 12.88 41.17 20.01
CA ALA A 467 13.55 42.31 20.59
C ALA A 467 12.51 43.28 21.19
N ALA A 468 11.92 42.95 22.33
CA ALA A 468 11.19 43.90 23.18
C ALA A 468 11.09 43.40 24.63
N PRO A 469 11.50 44.16 25.66
CA PRO A 469 12.62 45.07 25.77
C PRO A 469 13.64 44.49 26.77
N ILE A 470 14.43 43.49 26.36
CA ILE A 470 15.59 43.07 27.20
C ILE A 470 16.59 44.25 27.36
N ILE A 471 16.47 45.26 26.49
CA ILE A 471 17.42 46.36 26.31
C ILE A 471 16.93 47.69 26.95
N SER A 472 15.67 47.82 27.40
CA SER A 472 15.26 49.03 28.13
C SER A 472 15.44 48.84 29.64
N SER A 473 16.31 49.66 30.22
CA SER A 473 16.88 49.54 31.57
C SER A 473 15.91 49.85 32.72
N GLN A 474 14.60 49.67 32.58
CA GLN A 474 13.63 50.00 33.63
C GLN A 474 12.39 49.09 33.68
N VAL A 475 12.49 47.84 34.14
CA VAL A 475 11.29 47.09 34.56
C VAL A 475 11.55 46.16 35.77
N SER A 476 10.57 46.16 36.68
CA SER A 476 10.45 45.39 37.93
C SER A 476 10.65 43.87 37.81
N LEU A 477 11.15 43.25 38.89
CA LEU A 477 11.37 41.80 39.08
C LEU A 477 10.18 40.90 38.69
N LYS A 478 8.95 41.43 38.62
CA LYS A 478 7.73 40.69 38.27
C LYS A 478 7.63 40.33 36.77
N HIS A 479 8.36 41.00 35.88
CA HIS A 479 8.29 40.80 34.41
C HIS A 479 9.43 39.91 33.84
N ARG A 480 10.47 39.61 34.63
CA ARG A 480 11.62 38.80 34.19
C ARG A 480 11.26 37.36 33.82
N TRP A 481 10.31 36.75 34.54
CA TRP A 481 9.90 35.36 34.29
C TRP A 481 9.12 35.19 32.98
N SER A 482 8.26 36.15 32.63
CA SER A 482 7.56 36.15 31.35
C SER A 482 8.50 36.37 30.17
N GLU A 483 9.49 37.25 30.31
CA GLU A 483 10.51 37.49 29.29
C GLU A 483 11.38 36.25 29.07
N LEU A 484 11.81 35.59 30.15
CA LEU A 484 12.56 34.33 30.06
C LEU A 484 11.72 33.22 29.42
N ALA A 485 10.44 33.10 29.77
CA ALA A 485 9.54 32.12 29.18
C ALA A 485 9.34 32.35 27.67
N ILE A 486 9.26 33.61 27.23
CA ILE A 486 9.19 33.96 25.81
C ILE A 486 10.52 33.66 25.11
N ALA A 487 11.65 34.03 25.71
CA ALA A 487 12.99 33.78 25.18
C ALA A 487 13.29 32.29 24.97
N ILE A 488 12.74 31.41 25.81
CA ILE A 488 12.86 29.95 25.67
C ILE A 488 11.80 29.39 24.74
N GLY A 489 10.53 29.75 24.95
CA GLY A 489 9.39 29.16 24.26
C GLY A 489 9.27 29.55 22.79
N PHE A 490 9.69 30.77 22.42
CA PHE A 490 9.54 31.27 21.06
C PHE A 490 10.47 30.57 20.06
N PRO A 491 11.77 30.35 20.33
CA PRO A 491 12.61 29.48 19.51
C PRO A 491 12.04 28.07 19.36
N ILE A 492 11.49 27.49 20.44
CA ILE A 492 10.83 26.17 20.37
C ILE A 492 9.66 26.21 19.39
N ALA A 493 8.76 27.20 19.50
CA ALA A 493 7.64 27.33 18.60
C ALA A 493 8.10 27.51 17.14
N ALA A 494 9.09 28.36 16.89
CA ALA A 494 9.62 28.59 15.55
C ALA A 494 10.21 27.31 14.94
N GLU A 495 11.08 26.60 15.66
CA GLU A 495 11.70 25.38 15.14
C GLU A 495 10.69 24.24 14.99
N VAL A 496 9.76 24.06 15.94
CA VAL A 496 8.68 23.07 15.81
C VAL A 496 7.78 23.38 14.62
N LEU A 497 7.43 24.64 14.38
CA LEU A 497 6.56 25.01 13.26
C LEU A 497 7.24 24.78 11.91
N PHE A 498 8.46 25.30 11.73
CA PHE A 498 9.11 25.29 10.42
C PHE A 498 9.96 24.03 10.16
N ARG A 499 10.73 23.56 11.15
CA ARG A 499 11.66 22.41 11.00
C ARG A 499 11.00 21.12 11.46
N GLY A 500 10.01 21.21 12.34
CA GLY A 500 9.12 20.10 12.66
C GLY A 500 8.04 19.95 11.61
N LEU A 501 6.98 20.76 11.69
CA LEU A 501 5.74 20.56 10.95
C LEU A 501 5.87 20.80 9.45
N VAL A 502 6.37 21.97 9.00
CA VAL A 502 6.49 22.27 7.56
C VAL A 502 7.49 21.34 6.90
N HIS A 503 8.73 21.30 7.40
CA HIS A 503 9.77 20.42 6.87
C HIS A 503 9.35 18.95 6.92
N GLY A 504 8.84 18.44 8.05
CA GLY A 504 8.40 17.05 8.18
C GLY A 504 7.22 16.68 7.27
N THR A 505 6.34 17.64 6.96
CA THR A 505 5.26 17.46 5.97
C THR A 505 5.83 17.36 4.55
N LEU A 506 6.84 18.15 4.22
CA LEU A 506 7.49 18.12 2.92
C LEU A 506 8.39 16.88 2.76
N ALA A 507 9.09 16.47 3.82
CA ALA A 507 9.95 15.29 3.87
C ALA A 507 9.19 14.00 3.55
N GLN A 508 7.86 14.02 3.59
CA GLN A 508 7.01 12.93 3.14
C GLN A 508 7.01 12.74 1.61
N ARG A 509 7.25 13.79 0.81
CA ARG A 509 7.10 13.73 -0.66
C ARG A 509 8.34 14.17 -1.41
N PHE A 510 9.35 14.65 -0.70
CA PHE A 510 10.61 15.12 -1.25
C PHE A 510 11.79 14.42 -0.59
N PRO A 511 12.88 14.18 -1.33
CA PRO A 511 14.12 13.67 -0.76
C PRO A 511 14.70 14.68 0.23
N ILE A 512 15.28 14.18 1.31
CA ILE A 512 15.98 14.94 2.35
C ILE A 512 17.42 14.46 2.45
N GLN A 513 18.32 15.28 3.02
CA GLN A 513 19.65 14.80 3.34
C GLN A 513 19.60 13.77 4.46
N HIS A 514 20.69 13.02 4.56
CA HIS A 514 20.91 12.01 5.58
C HIS A 514 22.21 12.27 6.32
N PRO A 515 22.35 11.81 7.58
CA PRO A 515 23.64 11.70 8.24
C PRO A 515 24.60 10.89 7.35
N GLU A 516 25.86 11.33 7.22
CA GLU A 516 26.92 10.68 6.39
C GLU A 516 26.66 10.59 4.87
N GLY A 517 25.47 10.92 4.40
CA GLY A 517 25.14 10.98 2.97
C GLY A 517 25.77 12.18 2.25
N ARG A 518 25.56 12.26 0.94
CA ARG A 518 25.99 13.41 0.13
C ARG A 518 25.27 14.69 0.61
N TRP A 519 26.02 15.78 0.71
CA TRP A 519 25.49 17.10 1.01
C TRP A 519 24.77 17.67 -0.22
N PHE A 520 23.51 18.10 -0.03
CA PHE A 520 22.74 18.79 -1.06
C PHE A 520 21.63 19.63 -0.41
N LEU A 521 21.19 20.69 -1.07
CA LEU A 521 20.09 21.50 -0.55
C LEU A 521 18.75 20.88 -0.94
N SER A 522 17.98 20.41 0.04
CA SER A 522 16.70 19.73 -0.19
C SER A 522 15.55 20.72 -0.41
N TRP A 523 14.51 20.31 -1.16
CA TRP A 523 13.29 21.10 -1.29
C TRP A 523 12.59 21.40 0.05
N PRO A 524 12.49 20.43 0.99
CA PRO A 524 11.98 20.71 2.33
C PRO A 524 12.73 21.84 3.06
N VAL A 525 14.06 21.88 2.97
CA VAL A 525 14.88 22.95 3.55
C VAL A 525 14.62 24.28 2.86
N ILE A 526 14.61 24.33 1.53
CA ILE A 526 14.37 25.57 0.77
C ILE A 526 13.02 26.17 1.13
N ILE A 527 11.95 25.37 1.02
CA ILE A 527 10.58 25.85 1.20
C ILE A 527 10.33 26.25 2.67
N SER A 528 10.73 25.43 3.64
CA SER A 528 10.58 25.78 5.06
C SER A 528 11.37 27.05 5.42
N SER A 529 12.56 27.25 4.84
CA SER A 529 13.40 28.42 5.11
C SER A 529 12.86 29.69 4.45
N LEU A 530 12.33 29.60 3.24
CA LEU A 530 11.64 30.71 2.58
C LEU A 530 10.40 31.15 3.36
N LEU A 531 9.63 30.20 3.88
CA LEU A 531 8.48 30.52 4.72
C LEU A 531 8.91 31.16 6.04
N TYR A 532 9.91 30.60 6.70
CA TYR A 532 10.49 31.19 7.90
C TYR A 532 10.95 32.62 7.66
N ALA A 533 11.72 32.86 6.59
CA ALA A 533 12.22 34.19 6.23
C ALA A 533 11.07 35.16 5.89
N SER A 534 10.05 34.69 5.18
CA SER A 534 8.88 35.51 4.82
C SER A 534 8.10 35.96 6.05
N TRP A 535 7.87 35.04 6.99
CA TRP A 535 7.19 35.36 8.24
C TRP A 535 8.05 36.23 9.17
N SER A 536 9.37 36.20 9.02
CA SER A 536 10.30 37.11 9.73
C SER A 536 10.11 38.57 9.36
N LEU A 537 9.44 38.86 8.23
CA LEU A 537 9.23 40.23 7.76
C LEU A 537 7.99 40.90 8.34
N VAL A 538 7.07 40.15 8.96
CA VAL A 538 5.80 40.69 9.50
C VAL A 538 6.00 41.89 10.43
N PRO A 539 7.02 41.93 11.33
CA PRO A 539 7.28 43.09 12.18
C PRO A 539 7.69 44.37 11.42
N PHE A 540 8.07 44.26 10.15
CA PHE A 540 8.60 45.36 9.33
C PHE A 540 7.61 45.87 8.27
N LEU A 541 6.32 45.63 8.47
CA LEU A 541 5.28 46.23 7.65
C LEU A 541 5.17 47.75 7.93
N PRO A 542 5.18 48.64 6.92
CA PRO A 542 5.35 48.38 5.48
C PRO A 542 6.83 48.21 5.03
N PHE A 543 7.04 47.32 4.05
CA PHE A 543 8.32 46.71 3.65
C PHE A 543 9.41 47.61 3.00
N SER A 544 9.41 48.92 3.19
CA SER A 544 10.25 49.85 2.43
C SER A 544 11.49 50.32 3.20
N SER A 545 12.46 49.42 3.43
CA SER A 545 13.78 49.77 3.97
C SER A 545 14.85 48.74 3.57
N PRO A 546 16.12 49.15 3.33
CA PRO A 546 17.26 48.23 3.16
C PRO A 546 17.40 47.21 4.30
N VAL A 547 16.92 47.55 5.49
CA VAL A 547 16.85 46.66 6.66
C VAL A 547 15.97 45.43 6.39
N VAL A 548 14.89 45.57 5.63
CA VAL A 548 13.97 44.47 5.29
C VAL A 548 14.67 43.41 4.43
N SER A 549 15.41 43.84 3.42
CA SER A 549 16.15 42.94 2.54
C SER A 549 17.27 42.21 3.28
N LEU A 550 17.98 42.91 4.17
CA LEU A 550 19.02 42.30 5.00
C LEU A 550 18.45 41.27 5.98
N THR A 551 17.35 41.61 6.68
CA THR A 551 16.67 40.69 7.60
C THR A 551 16.14 39.46 6.87
N PHE A 552 15.56 39.61 5.67
CA PHE A 552 15.11 38.47 4.87
C PHE A 552 16.28 37.55 4.50
N ALA A 553 17.38 38.11 4.00
CA ALA A 553 18.56 37.34 3.62
C ALA A 553 19.19 36.63 4.83
N ALA A 554 19.28 37.31 5.97
CA ALA A 554 19.77 36.76 7.23
C ALA A 554 18.87 35.62 7.73
N ALA A 555 17.54 35.80 7.72
CA ALA A 555 16.56 34.79 8.11
C ALA A 555 16.58 33.57 7.18
N LEU A 556 16.79 33.79 5.89
CA LEU A 556 16.94 32.72 4.92
C LEU A 556 18.22 31.91 5.17
N LEU A 557 19.35 32.58 5.42
CA LEU A 557 20.63 31.93 5.73
C LEU A 557 20.55 31.11 7.04
N PHE A 558 20.01 31.71 8.11
CA PHE A 558 19.75 31.01 9.37
C PHE A 558 18.84 29.82 9.12
N GLY A 559 17.77 30.04 8.36
CA GLY A 559 16.77 29.03 8.11
C GLY A 559 17.30 27.82 7.34
N ILE A 560 18.12 28.06 6.30
CA ILE A 560 18.79 27.01 5.53
C ILE A 560 19.75 26.24 6.44
N SER A 561 20.56 26.94 7.23
CA SER A 561 21.53 26.32 8.14
C SER A 561 20.84 25.43 9.18
N SER A 562 19.77 25.94 9.83
CA SER A 562 18.95 25.16 10.78
C SER A 562 18.23 23.99 10.10
N GLY A 563 17.68 24.19 8.90
CA GLY A 563 17.01 23.13 8.14
C GLY A 563 17.96 22.00 7.72
N MET A 564 19.17 22.33 7.25
CA MET A 564 20.19 21.34 6.96
C MET A 564 20.67 20.63 8.24
N ALA A 565 20.74 21.34 9.37
CA ALA A 565 21.12 20.76 10.66
C ALA A 565 20.07 19.76 11.14
N ARG A 566 18.76 20.06 10.94
CA ARG A 566 17.68 19.09 11.10
C ARG A 566 18.00 17.83 10.30
N GLU A 567 18.21 17.94 8.99
CA GLU A 567 18.37 16.75 8.14
C GLU A 567 19.61 15.92 8.51
N ARG A 568 20.74 16.58 8.76
CA ARG A 568 22.00 15.91 9.14
C ARG A 568 21.98 15.25 10.51
N SER A 569 21.10 15.68 11.40
CA SER A 569 20.94 15.11 12.73
C SER A 569 19.67 14.28 12.91
N GLU A 570 18.77 14.32 11.93
CA GLU A 570 17.39 13.82 12.00
C GLU A 570 16.53 14.43 13.12
N SER A 571 17.04 15.42 13.87
CA SER A 571 16.48 15.91 15.14
C SER A 571 16.23 17.42 15.12
N LEU A 572 15.24 17.87 15.91
CA LEU A 572 15.03 19.29 16.20
C LEU A 572 16.01 19.85 17.23
N LEU A 573 16.67 19.00 18.02
CA LEU A 573 17.52 19.46 19.11
C LEU A 573 18.68 20.35 18.61
N PRO A 574 19.41 20.00 17.52
CA PRO A 574 20.40 20.89 16.94
C PRO A 574 19.83 22.23 16.47
N CYS A 575 18.63 22.24 15.88
CA CYS A 575 17.96 23.48 15.47
C CYS A 575 17.76 24.42 16.67
N LEU A 576 17.30 23.88 17.80
CA LEU A 576 17.10 24.64 19.03
C LEU A 576 18.43 25.16 19.59
N ILE A 577 19.47 24.33 19.60
CA ILE A 577 20.81 24.72 20.06
C ILE A 577 21.34 25.88 19.21
N LEU A 578 21.23 25.80 17.88
CA LEU A 578 21.64 26.87 16.96
C LEU A 578 20.87 28.16 17.22
N HIS A 579 19.55 28.08 17.40
CA HIS A 579 18.70 29.24 17.65
C HIS A 579 19.03 29.91 18.99
N TRP A 580 19.13 29.13 20.07
CA TRP A 580 19.48 29.65 21.39
C TRP A 580 20.91 30.18 21.46
N SER A 581 21.85 29.59 20.70
CA SER A 581 23.22 30.12 20.59
C SER A 581 23.20 31.53 19.99
N CYS A 582 22.39 31.78 18.96
CA CYS A 582 22.22 33.13 18.40
C CYS A 582 21.65 34.10 19.44
N LEU A 583 20.63 33.69 20.19
CA LEU A 583 20.03 34.50 21.26
C LEU A 583 21.06 34.84 22.35
N ALA A 584 21.86 33.87 22.79
CA ALA A 584 22.88 34.06 23.80
C ALA A 584 23.98 35.03 23.34
N ILE A 585 24.45 34.89 22.09
CA ILE A 585 25.47 35.79 21.53
C ILE A 585 24.93 37.21 21.43
N VAL A 586 23.70 37.41 20.96
CA VAL A 586 23.06 38.74 20.89
C VAL A 586 22.91 39.34 22.29
N ALA A 587 22.50 38.55 23.28
CA ALA A 587 22.39 39.01 24.67
C ALA A 587 23.75 39.45 25.24
N ILE A 588 24.82 38.68 24.99
CA ILE A 588 26.20 39.01 25.45
C ILE A 588 26.74 40.25 24.71
N ALA A 589 26.47 40.40 23.41
CA ALA A 589 26.90 41.57 22.65
C ALA A 589 26.16 42.85 23.04
N SER A 590 25.00 42.72 23.70
CA SER A 590 24.15 43.84 24.14
C SER A 590 24.32 44.20 25.62
N SER A 591 25.08 43.39 26.39
CA SER A 591 25.46 43.62 27.79
C SER A 591 26.83 44.28 27.88
#